data_AF-A0A3M1CPG0-F1
#
_entry.id   AF-A0A3M1CPG0-F1
#
_cell.length_a   1.000
_cell.length_b   1.000
_cell.length_c   1.000
_cell.angle_alpha   90.00
_cell.angle_beta   90.00
_cell.angle_gamma   90.00
#
_symmetry.space_group_name_H-M   'P 1'
#
loop_
_entity.id
_entity.type
_entity.pdbx_description
1 polymer ?
#
loop_
_entity_poly.entity_id
_entity_poly.type
_entity_poly.pdbx_seq_one_letter_code
_entity_poly.pdbx_strand_id
1 'polypeptide(L)'
;MSRTRHIFLVVFTCLVVAVGAGAQVPVERPSHVVFSKGDTLESIAEKFLGSPRAADELRALNGLRPGSQPEPGKKVILPGPVREQAMTALQLAEQALESARQAGGAEHAAGKLHEAMDTIEKAKKAFANADYGRCLRLADEGWALAKLARKLSMEKQARLN
;
A
#
# COMPACT_ATOMS: atom_id res chain seq x y z
N MET A 1 48.79 18.74 -49.84
CA MET A 1 48.98 18.50 -48.38
C MET A 1 47.67 18.87 -47.69
N SER A 2 46.60 18.09 -47.77
CA SER A 2 46.17 16.96 -46.91
C SER A 2 46.43 17.13 -45.42
N ARG A 3 45.33 17.19 -44.63
CA ARG A 3 45.11 16.76 -43.22
C ARG A 3 43.88 17.53 -42.68
N THR A 4 42.88 17.00 -41.99
CA THR A 4 42.43 15.65 -41.62
C THR A 4 41.01 15.88 -41.11
N ARG A 5 39.98 15.30 -41.74
CA ARG A 5 38.59 15.36 -41.24
C ARG A 5 38.42 14.26 -40.21
N HIS A 6 38.20 14.64 -38.95
CA HIS A 6 37.86 13.71 -37.87
C HIS A 6 36.41 13.23 -38.07
N ILE A 7 36.26 12.02 -38.60
CA ILE A 7 35.01 11.27 -38.62
C ILE A 7 34.85 10.64 -37.24
N PHE A 8 33.99 11.22 -36.40
CA PHE A 8 33.52 10.57 -35.17
C PHE A 8 32.53 9.47 -35.56
N LEU A 9 33.04 8.24 -35.69
CA LEU A 9 32.26 7.02 -35.83
C LEU A 9 31.63 6.69 -34.46
N VAL A 10 30.37 7.07 -34.26
CA VAL A 10 29.58 6.67 -33.10
C VAL A 10 29.17 5.21 -33.28
N VAL A 11 29.94 4.29 -32.69
CA VAL A 11 29.58 2.87 -32.59
C VAL A 11 28.55 2.75 -31.48
N PHE A 12 27.27 2.75 -31.88
CA PHE A 12 26.13 2.52 -30.99
C PHE A 12 26.00 1.02 -30.73
N THR A 13 26.79 0.50 -29.80
CA THR A 13 26.68 -0.89 -29.34
C THR A 13 25.40 -1.02 -28.52
N CYS A 14 24.34 -1.49 -29.18
CA CYS A 14 23.08 -1.83 -28.54
C CYS A 14 23.26 -3.09 -27.69
N LEU A 15 23.52 -2.92 -26.39
CA LEU A 15 23.49 -4.01 -25.43
C LEU A 15 22.03 -4.42 -25.21
N VAL A 16 21.63 -5.53 -25.83
CA VAL A 16 20.34 -6.16 -25.55
C VAL A 16 20.41 -6.81 -24.17
N VAL A 17 19.81 -6.15 -23.17
CA VAL A 17 19.56 -6.77 -21.87
C VAL A 17 18.36 -7.70 -22.03
N ALA A 18 18.64 -9.01 -22.13
CA ALA A 18 17.61 -10.03 -22.05
C ALA A 18 17.04 -10.05 -20.62
N VAL A 19 15.92 -9.37 -20.42
CA VAL A 19 15.12 -9.49 -19.20
C VAL A 19 14.51 -10.89 -19.22
N GLY A 20 15.09 -11.80 -18.43
CA GLY A 20 14.49 -13.10 -18.15
C GLY A 20 13.18 -12.89 -17.40
N ALA A 21 12.06 -13.00 -18.11
CA ALA A 21 10.74 -13.13 -17.51
C ALA A 21 10.66 -14.50 -16.83
N GLY A 22 11.21 -14.60 -15.62
CA GLY A 22 10.95 -15.71 -14.72
C GLY A 22 9.46 -15.68 -14.39
N ALA A 23 8.68 -16.55 -15.05
CA ALA A 23 7.30 -16.81 -14.70
C ALA A 23 7.30 -17.37 -13.26
N GLN A 24 7.08 -16.49 -12.28
CA GLN A 24 6.88 -16.90 -10.91
C GLN A 24 5.57 -17.69 -10.88
N VAL A 25 5.68 -18.99 -10.64
CA VAL A 25 4.51 -19.83 -10.34
C VAL A 25 3.81 -19.16 -9.15
N PRO A 26 2.50 -18.84 -9.25
CA PRO A 26 1.79 -18.26 -8.12
C PRO A 26 1.85 -19.26 -6.97
N VAL A 27 2.67 -18.97 -5.96
CA VAL A 27 2.70 -19.77 -4.74
C VAL A 27 1.35 -19.54 -4.08
N GLU A 28 0.47 -20.53 -4.15
CA GLU A 28 -0.83 -20.48 -3.51
C GLU A 28 -0.60 -20.32 -2.01
N ARG A 29 -0.91 -19.13 -1.48
CA ARG A 29 -0.74 -18.85 -0.06
C ARG A 29 -1.79 -19.65 0.72
N PRO A 30 -1.40 -20.30 1.82
CA PRO A 30 -2.35 -21.06 2.62
C PRO A 30 -3.44 -20.13 3.17
N SER A 31 -4.70 -20.58 3.13
CA SER A 31 -5.83 -19.84 3.71
C SER A 31 -5.90 -19.93 5.23
N HIS A 32 -5.17 -20.88 5.82
CA HIS A 32 -5.09 -21.09 7.26
C HIS A 32 -3.82 -21.85 7.65
N VAL A 33 -3.48 -21.78 8.94
CA VAL A 33 -2.44 -22.59 9.58
C VAL A 33 -2.96 -23.22 10.86
N VAL A 34 -2.30 -24.27 11.35
CA VAL A 34 -2.60 -24.85 12.66
C VAL A 34 -1.68 -24.21 13.69
N PHE A 35 -2.26 -23.59 14.71
CA PHE A 35 -1.54 -22.98 15.81
C PHE A 35 -0.84 -24.06 16.64
N SER A 36 0.48 -24.05 16.70
CA SER A 36 1.27 -25.08 17.37
C SER A 36 1.75 -24.63 18.75
N LYS A 37 2.24 -25.57 19.56
CA LYS A 37 2.81 -25.23 20.87
C LYS A 37 4.08 -24.37 20.66
N GLY A 38 4.08 -23.17 21.22
CA GLY A 38 5.18 -22.21 21.08
C GLY A 38 4.97 -21.17 19.98
N ASP A 39 3.92 -21.30 19.16
CA ASP A 39 3.53 -20.26 18.22
C ASP A 39 2.97 -19.04 18.98
N THR A 40 3.12 -17.88 18.36
CA THR A 40 2.41 -16.66 18.72
C THR A 40 1.79 -16.08 17.46
N LEU A 41 0.70 -15.33 17.59
CA LEU A 41 0.13 -14.63 16.43
C LEU A 41 1.11 -13.62 15.85
N GLU A 42 2.03 -13.08 16.65
CA GLU A 42 3.14 -12.24 16.22
C GLU A 42 4.11 -13.00 15.31
N SER A 43 4.52 -14.23 15.68
CA SER A 43 5.42 -15.03 14.84
C SER A 43 4.75 -15.50 13.55
N ILE A 44 3.46 -15.85 13.61
CA ILE A 44 2.66 -16.17 12.43
C ILE A 44 2.49 -14.94 11.54
N ALA A 45 2.18 -13.77 12.11
CA ALA A 45 2.05 -12.53 11.37
C ALA A 45 3.37 -12.11 10.71
N GLU A 46 4.50 -12.24 11.41
CA GLU A 46 5.81 -11.99 10.82
C GLU A 46 6.08 -12.92 9.62
N LYS A 47 5.81 -14.22 9.79
CA LYS A 47 6.05 -15.24 8.76
C LYS A 47 5.17 -15.07 7.51
N PHE A 48 3.89 -14.76 7.68
CA PHE A 48 2.92 -14.77 6.58
C PHE A 48 2.50 -13.37 6.10
N LEU A 49 2.60 -12.36 6.96
CA LEU A 49 2.19 -10.97 6.68
C LEU A 49 3.39 -10.02 6.64
N GLY A 50 4.59 -10.51 6.92
CA GLY A 50 5.84 -9.74 6.89
C GLY A 50 6.04 -8.80 8.07
N SER A 51 5.14 -8.79 9.06
CA SER A 51 5.28 -7.95 10.24
C SER A 51 4.61 -8.55 11.47
N PRO A 52 5.30 -8.63 12.63
CA PRO A 52 4.67 -9.05 13.88
C PRO A 52 3.58 -8.08 14.35
N ARG A 53 3.60 -6.82 13.88
CA ARG A 53 2.56 -5.82 14.18
C ARG A 53 1.20 -6.16 13.57
N ALA A 54 1.16 -7.05 12.57
CA ALA A 54 -0.09 -7.53 11.99
C ALA A 54 -0.77 -8.61 12.86
N ALA A 55 -0.25 -8.91 14.06
CA ALA A 55 -0.89 -9.85 14.99
C ALA A 55 -2.29 -9.40 15.42
N ASP A 56 -2.52 -8.10 15.62
CA ASP A 56 -3.84 -7.58 16.01
C ASP A 56 -4.85 -7.66 14.86
N GLU A 57 -4.38 -7.41 13.63
CA GLU A 57 -5.16 -7.66 12.41
C GLU A 57 -5.55 -9.15 12.31
N LEU A 58 -4.60 -10.04 12.57
CA LEU A 58 -4.83 -11.49 12.56
C LEU A 58 -5.78 -11.92 13.69
N ARG A 59 -5.70 -11.30 14.87
CA ARG A 59 -6.68 -11.50 15.96
C ARG A 59 -8.08 -11.09 15.52
N ALA A 60 -8.22 -9.90 14.94
CA ALA A 60 -9.51 -9.39 14.46
C ALA A 60 -10.11 -10.32 13.40
N LEU A 61 -9.31 -10.78 12.43
CA LEU A 61 -9.74 -11.72 11.40
C LEU A 61 -10.26 -13.05 11.98
N ASN A 62 -9.66 -13.50 13.08
CA ASN A 62 -10.01 -14.75 13.75
C ASN A 62 -11.05 -14.59 14.87
N GLY A 63 -11.64 -13.40 15.04
CA GLY A 63 -12.64 -13.13 16.08
C GLY A 63 -12.08 -13.23 17.51
N LEU A 64 -10.77 -13.06 17.67
CA LEU A 64 -10.07 -13.16 18.94
C LEU A 64 -10.07 -11.82 19.67
N ARG A 65 -10.05 -11.87 21.00
CA ARG A 65 -9.95 -10.67 21.83
C ARG A 65 -8.55 -10.04 21.68
N PRO A 66 -8.41 -8.71 21.83
CA PRO A 66 -7.10 -8.07 21.86
C PRO A 66 -6.15 -8.73 22.87
N GLY A 67 -4.90 -8.97 22.47
CA GLY A 67 -3.88 -9.62 23.28
C GLY A 67 -4.05 -11.11 23.54
N SER A 68 -5.14 -11.74 23.06
CA SER A 68 -5.32 -13.19 23.21
C SER A 68 -4.56 -13.99 22.14
N GLN A 69 -4.35 -15.28 22.44
CA GLN A 69 -3.72 -16.26 21.54
C GLN A 69 -4.68 -17.44 21.34
N PRO A 70 -4.68 -18.10 20.18
CA PRO A 70 -5.40 -19.35 19.98
C PRO A 70 -4.86 -20.46 20.88
N GLU A 71 -5.68 -21.47 21.15
CA GLU A 71 -5.19 -22.70 21.76
C GLU A 71 -4.35 -23.51 20.76
N PRO A 72 -3.31 -24.24 21.21
CA PRO A 72 -2.61 -25.20 20.36
C PRO A 72 -3.57 -26.20 19.71
N GLY A 73 -3.35 -26.49 18.44
CA GLY A 73 -4.20 -27.33 17.58
C GLY A 73 -5.35 -26.59 16.90
N LYS A 74 -5.62 -25.32 17.23
CA LYS A 74 -6.68 -24.54 16.56
C LYS A 74 -6.22 -24.05 15.19
N LYS A 75 -7.18 -23.94 14.27
CA LYS A 75 -6.95 -23.31 12.97
C LYS A 75 -6.94 -21.78 13.11
N VAL A 76 -5.93 -21.14 12.54
CA VAL A 76 -5.80 -19.68 12.41
C VAL A 76 -5.98 -19.35 10.94
N ILE A 77 -7.03 -18.60 10.64
CA ILE A 77 -7.33 -18.08 9.31
C ILE A 77 -6.28 -17.04 8.95
N LEU A 78 -5.75 -17.14 7.74
CA LEU A 78 -4.85 -16.16 7.15
C LEU A 78 -5.62 -15.31 6.14
N PRO A 79 -5.28 -14.02 6.01
CA PRO A 79 -5.97 -13.15 5.07
C PRO A 79 -5.63 -13.52 3.62
N GLY A 80 -6.65 -13.40 2.76
CA GLY A 80 -6.54 -13.68 1.33
C GLY A 80 -5.93 -12.53 0.53
N PRO A 81 -5.93 -12.64 -0.83
CA PRO A 81 -5.31 -11.66 -1.71
C PRO A 81 -5.93 -10.24 -1.61
N VAL A 82 -7.18 -10.13 -1.14
CA VAL A 82 -7.86 -8.85 -0.91
C VAL A 82 -7.12 -7.95 0.09
N ARG A 83 -6.35 -8.53 1.01
CA ARG A 83 -5.51 -7.75 1.95
C ARG A 83 -4.45 -6.96 1.22
N GLU A 84 -3.74 -7.58 0.28
CA GLU A 84 -2.67 -6.90 -0.48
C GLU A 84 -3.24 -5.76 -1.34
N GLN A 85 -4.43 -5.98 -1.91
CA GLN A 85 -5.15 -4.95 -2.64
C GLN A 85 -5.50 -3.78 -1.72
N ALA A 86 -6.05 -4.06 -0.54
CA ALA A 86 -6.39 -3.05 0.46
C ALA A 86 -5.16 -2.27 0.95
N MET A 87 -4.05 -2.96 1.22
CA MET A 87 -2.78 -2.34 1.63
C MET A 87 -2.23 -1.43 0.53
N THR A 88 -2.26 -1.89 -0.73
CA THR A 88 -1.82 -1.10 -1.89
C THR A 88 -2.68 0.15 -2.07
N ALA A 89 -4.01 0.01 -2.00
CA ALA A 89 -4.93 1.15 -2.12
C ALA A 89 -4.70 2.16 -0.99
N LEU A 90 -4.50 1.69 0.24
CA LEU A 90 -4.20 2.54 1.39
C LEU A 90 -2.89 3.31 1.19
N GLN A 91 -1.83 2.64 0.75
CA GLN A 91 -0.55 3.29 0.45
C GLN A 91 -0.69 4.37 -0.63
N LEU A 92 -1.45 4.09 -1.71
CA LEU A 92 -1.70 5.08 -2.76
C LEU A 92 -2.49 6.29 -2.25
N ALA A 93 -3.48 6.05 -1.38
CA ALA A 93 -4.27 7.13 -0.78
C ALA A 93 -3.42 8.02 0.13
N GLU A 94 -2.54 7.44 0.95
CA GLU A 94 -1.59 8.18 1.78
C GLU A 94 -0.60 9.01 0.94
N GLN A 95 -0.05 8.43 -0.12
CA GLN A 95 0.84 9.14 -1.05
C GLN A 95 0.11 10.32 -1.73
N ALA A 96 -1.15 10.12 -2.14
CA ALA A 96 -1.96 11.18 -2.73
C ALA A 96 -2.25 12.31 -1.73
N LEU A 97 -2.54 11.96 -0.47
CA LEU A 97 -2.74 12.92 0.61
C LEU A 97 -1.50 13.77 0.84
N GLU A 98 -0.33 13.14 0.88
CA GLU A 98 0.94 13.85 1.05
C GLU A 98 1.22 14.77 -0.15
N SER A 99 0.97 14.31 -1.37
CA SER A 99 1.07 15.14 -2.58
C SER A 99 0.13 16.35 -2.54
N ALA A 100 -1.06 16.21 -1.96
CA ALA A 100 -2.00 17.32 -1.78
C ALA A 100 -1.51 18.34 -0.74
N ARG A 101 -0.90 17.88 0.36
CA ARG A 101 -0.26 18.77 1.35
C ARG A 101 0.85 19.58 0.74
N GLN A 102 1.75 18.93 0.01
CA GLN A 102 2.89 19.58 -0.66
C GLN A 102 2.47 20.60 -1.72
N ALA A 103 1.29 20.41 -2.32
CA ALA A 103 0.73 21.37 -3.27
C ALA A 103 0.05 22.58 -2.61
N GLY A 104 0.14 22.76 -1.29
CA GLY A 104 -0.53 23.83 -0.55
C GLY A 104 -1.99 23.53 -0.20
N GLY A 105 -2.36 22.24 -0.17
CA GLY A 105 -3.73 21.82 0.10
C GLY A 105 -4.25 22.29 1.46
N ALA A 106 -3.37 22.51 2.44
CA ALA A 106 -3.75 23.01 3.75
C ALA A 106 -4.19 24.47 3.72
N GLU A 107 -3.58 25.29 2.85
CA GLU A 107 -3.87 26.72 2.72
C GLU A 107 -5.01 26.97 1.73
N HIS A 108 -5.03 26.22 0.64
CA HIS A 108 -5.86 26.54 -0.51
C HIS A 108 -7.06 25.60 -0.70
N ALA A 109 -7.04 24.41 -0.10
CA ALA A 109 -8.07 23.38 -0.23
C ALA A 109 -8.36 22.64 1.09
N ALA A 110 -8.27 23.34 2.23
CA ALA A 110 -8.29 22.77 3.58
C ALA A 110 -9.46 21.79 3.83
N GLY A 111 -10.67 22.15 3.38
CA GLY A 111 -11.85 21.30 3.54
C GLY A 111 -11.71 19.92 2.88
N LYS A 112 -11.27 19.89 1.61
CA LYS A 112 -11.07 18.62 0.88
C LYS A 112 -9.87 17.84 1.40
N LEU A 113 -8.83 18.54 1.85
CA LEU A 113 -7.70 17.89 2.49
C LEU A 113 -8.13 17.20 3.79
N HIS A 114 -8.94 17.87 4.61
CA HIS A 114 -9.47 17.31 5.85
C HIS A 114 -10.40 16.11 5.60
N GLU A 115 -11.34 16.22 4.65
CA GLU A 115 -12.19 15.09 4.24
C GLU A 115 -11.36 13.88 3.78
N ALA A 116 -10.28 14.10 3.03
CA ALA A 116 -9.37 13.04 2.60
C ALA A 116 -8.67 12.39 3.80
N MET A 117 -8.15 13.18 4.74
CA MET A 117 -7.50 12.68 5.96
C MET A 117 -8.42 11.79 6.78
N ASP A 118 -9.64 12.25 7.05
CA ASP A 118 -10.64 11.52 7.83
C ASP A 118 -11.03 10.20 7.16
N THR A 119 -11.16 10.22 5.83
CA THR A 119 -11.54 9.03 5.05
C THR A 119 -10.41 8.00 5.03
N ILE A 120 -9.16 8.44 4.85
CA ILE A 120 -7.98 7.57 4.92
C ILE A 120 -7.81 6.99 6.33
N GLU A 121 -8.06 7.78 7.38
CA GLU A 121 -8.01 7.27 8.76
C GLU A 121 -9.08 6.19 9.02
N LYS A 122 -10.30 6.37 8.47
CA LYS A 122 -11.33 5.32 8.51
C LYS A 122 -10.88 4.07 7.74
N ALA A 123 -10.18 4.22 6.61
CA ALA A 123 -9.63 3.10 5.84
C ALA A 123 -8.59 2.32 6.66
N LYS A 124 -7.67 3.01 7.34
CA LYS A 124 -6.68 2.39 8.26
C LYS A 124 -7.34 1.58 9.36
N LYS A 125 -8.38 2.14 9.99
CA LYS A 125 -9.14 1.44 11.03
C LYS A 125 -9.85 0.21 10.47
N ALA A 126 -10.42 0.29 9.26
CA ALA A 126 -11.02 -0.86 8.61
C ALA A 126 -9.97 -1.95 8.32
N PHE A 127 -8.78 -1.58 7.82
CA PHE A 127 -7.68 -2.51 7.60
C PHE A 127 -7.25 -3.22 8.89
N ALA A 128 -7.04 -2.45 9.98
CA ALA A 128 -6.65 -2.99 11.28
C ALA A 128 -7.69 -3.97 11.86
N ASN A 129 -8.98 -3.78 11.54
CA ASN A 129 -10.07 -4.67 11.93
C ASN A 129 -10.28 -5.84 10.95
N ALA A 130 -9.35 -6.08 10.01
CA ALA A 130 -9.45 -7.07 8.94
C ALA A 130 -10.67 -6.90 8.00
N ASP A 131 -11.29 -5.70 7.98
CA ASP A 131 -12.37 -5.35 7.04
C ASP A 131 -11.77 -4.77 5.76
N TYR A 132 -11.13 -5.64 4.97
CA TYR A 132 -10.41 -5.25 3.76
C TYR A 132 -11.33 -4.65 2.68
N GLY A 133 -12.58 -5.13 2.58
CA GLY A 133 -13.55 -4.61 1.62
C GLY A 133 -13.97 -3.17 1.92
N ARG A 134 -14.16 -2.83 3.20
CA ARG A 134 -14.40 -1.45 3.63
C ARG A 134 -13.13 -0.60 3.49
N CYS A 135 -11.96 -1.16 3.82
CA CYS A 135 -10.69 -0.47 3.62
C CYS A 135 -10.49 -0.03 2.16
N LEU A 136 -10.69 -0.94 1.20
CA LEU A 136 -10.56 -0.64 -0.23
C LEU A 136 -11.43 0.55 -0.65
N ARG A 137 -12.73 0.50 -0.36
CA ARG A 137 -13.67 1.57 -0.73
C ARG A 137 -13.29 2.91 -0.12
N LEU A 138 -12.93 2.93 1.16
CA LEU A 138 -12.52 4.15 1.85
C LEU A 138 -11.16 4.66 1.36
N ALA A 139 -10.22 3.78 1.01
CA ALA A 139 -8.94 4.18 0.45
C ALA A 139 -9.11 4.81 -0.93
N ASP A 140 -9.96 4.24 -1.80
CA ASP A 140 -10.29 4.80 -3.12
C ASP A 140 -10.97 6.18 -3.00
N GLU A 141 -11.93 6.31 -2.08
CA GLU A 141 -12.59 7.58 -1.77
C GLU A 141 -11.59 8.63 -1.25
N GLY A 142 -10.76 8.25 -0.28
CA GLY A 142 -9.73 9.11 0.29
C GLY A 142 -8.70 9.57 -0.75
N TRP A 143 -8.31 8.68 -1.67
CA TRP A 143 -7.43 9.00 -2.79
C TRP A 143 -8.05 10.02 -3.75
N ALA A 144 -9.34 9.86 -4.07
CA ALA A 144 -10.06 10.79 -4.94
C ALA A 144 -10.18 12.18 -4.30
N LEU A 145 -10.50 12.24 -2.99
CA LEU A 145 -10.56 13.47 -2.22
C LEU A 145 -9.19 14.17 -2.15
N ALA A 146 -8.11 13.41 -1.92
CA ALA A 146 -6.76 13.94 -1.89
C ALA A 146 -6.34 14.54 -3.25
N LYS A 147 -6.62 13.83 -4.36
CA LYS A 147 -6.37 14.35 -5.71
C LYS A 147 -7.17 15.63 -6.00
N LEU A 148 -8.42 15.69 -5.56
CA LEU A 148 -9.26 16.87 -5.69
C LEU A 148 -8.68 18.05 -4.89
N ALA A 149 -8.26 17.82 -3.64
CA ALA A 149 -7.63 18.83 -2.81
C ALA A 149 -6.36 19.40 -3.47
N ARG A 150 -5.50 18.53 -4.01
CA ARG A 150 -4.33 18.94 -4.78
C ARG A 150 -4.72 19.81 -5.97
N LYS A 151 -5.69 19.38 -6.78
CA LYS A 151 -6.14 20.12 -7.97
C LYS A 151 -6.65 21.53 -7.59
N LEU A 152 -7.54 21.61 -6.61
CA LEU A 152 -8.10 22.89 -6.14
C LEU A 152 -7.02 23.82 -5.60
N SER A 153 -6.03 23.27 -4.91
CA SER A 153 -4.89 24.04 -4.42
C SER A 153 -4.12 24.71 -5.56
N MET A 154 -3.73 23.92 -6.56
CA MET A 154 -2.99 24.41 -7.74
C MET A 154 -3.79 25.46 -8.52
N GLU A 155 -5.10 25.24 -8.70
CA GLU A 155 -5.98 26.21 -9.38
C GLU A 155 -6.08 27.53 -8.62
N LYS A 156 -6.15 27.49 -7.29
CA LYS A 156 -6.20 28.71 -6.47
C LYS A 156 -4.86 29.44 -6.50
N GLN A 157 -3.74 28.74 -6.42
CA GLN A 157 -2.40 29.34 -6.54
C GLN A 157 -2.21 30.02 -7.90
N ALA A 158 -2.62 29.37 -8.99
CA ALA A 158 -2.51 29.93 -10.34
C ALA A 158 -3.35 31.20 -10.53
N ARG A 159 -4.43 31.40 -9.78
CA ARG A 159 -5.25 32.63 -9.82
C ARG A 159 -4.67 33.79 -9.00
N LEU A 160 -3.75 33.49 -8.09
CA LEU A 160 -3.12 34.48 -7.21
C LEU A 160 -1.81 35.04 -7.78
N ASN A 161 -1.25 34.36 -8.80
CA ASN A 161 -0.07 34.77 -9.57
C ASN A 161 -0.48 35.54 -10.83
#